data_AF-A0A158DZ71-F1
#
_entry.id   AF-A0A158DZ71-F1
#
_cell.length_a   1.000
_cell.length_b   1.000
_cell.length_c   1.000
_cell.angle_alpha   90.00
_cell.angle_beta   90.00
_cell.angle_gamma   90.00
#
_symmetry.space_group_name_H-M   'P 1'
#
loop_
_entity.id
_entity.type
_entity.pdbx_description
1 polymer ?
#
loop_
_entity_poly.entity_id
_entity_poly.type
_entity_poly.pdbx_seq_one_letter_code
_entity_poly.pdbx_strand_id
1 'polypeptide(L)'
;MASQLIPPFLAIGDQVSVTAIPEAYYAQTGERLFYADERIWVFKHNPFMDFRLPRPDDHELCLVPDARVGPDIHNYLQRYNSTVFGSQTEFLLSGLGLRALNKMNERAVNPR
;
A
#
# COMPACT_ATOMS: atom_id res chain seq x y z
N MET A 1 -15.84 1.30 11.55
CA MET A 1 -15.18 0.40 10.60
C MET A 1 -13.94 1.06 10.06
N ALA A 2 -12.77 0.47 10.31
CA ALA A 2 -11.53 0.90 9.67
C ALA A 2 -10.88 -0.28 8.93
N SER A 3 -9.89 0.03 8.09
CA SER A 3 -9.19 -0.96 7.30
C SER A 3 -7.85 -1.35 7.94
N GLN A 4 -7.69 -2.63 8.26
CA GLN A 4 -6.44 -3.22 8.71
C GLN A 4 -5.58 -3.63 7.52
N LEU A 5 -4.33 -3.19 7.47
CA LEU A 5 -3.37 -3.71 6.50
C LEU A 5 -2.81 -5.06 6.97
N ILE A 6 -2.87 -6.10 6.15
CA ILE A 6 -2.33 -7.43 6.49
C ILE A 6 -1.18 -7.79 5.54
N PRO A 7 0.08 -7.47 5.90
CA PRO A 7 1.26 -7.94 5.18
C PRO A 7 1.64 -9.38 5.60
N PRO A 8 1.84 -10.32 4.65
CA PRO A 8 2.27 -11.68 4.96
C PRO A 8 3.79 -11.85 5.20
N PHE A 9 4.55 -10.76 5.29
CA PHE A 9 6.02 -10.78 5.32
C PHE A 9 6.59 -9.89 6.42
N LEU A 10 7.63 -10.42 7.09
CA LEU A 10 8.29 -9.78 8.22
C LEU A 10 9.76 -9.43 7.92
N ALA A 11 10.31 -9.82 6.76
CA ALA A 11 11.67 -9.46 6.39
C ALA A 11 11.76 -7.97 6.05
N ILE A 12 12.88 -7.33 6.40
CA ILE A 12 13.00 -5.87 6.30
C ILE A 12 12.84 -5.33 4.88
N GLY A 13 13.32 -6.06 3.87
CA GLY A 13 13.15 -5.66 2.45
C GLY A 13 11.67 -5.60 2.06
N ASP A 14 10.90 -6.61 2.45
CA ASP A 14 9.46 -6.64 2.19
C ASP A 14 8.71 -5.56 2.99
N GLN A 15 9.12 -5.31 4.24
CA GLN A 15 8.55 -4.23 5.05
C GLN A 15 8.75 -2.87 4.36
N VAL A 16 9.94 -2.59 3.83
CA VAL A 16 10.21 -1.33 3.10
C VAL A 16 9.33 -1.21 1.85
N SER A 17 9.05 -2.32 1.16
CA SER A 17 8.20 -2.30 -0.04
C SER A 17 6.75 -1.86 0.20
N VAL A 18 6.27 -1.90 1.44
CA VAL A 18 4.87 -1.56 1.79
C VAL A 18 4.71 -0.21 2.47
N THR A 19 5.79 0.55 2.69
CA THR A 19 5.72 1.84 3.39
C THR A 19 4.94 2.90 2.64
N ALA A 20 4.87 2.80 1.31
CA ALA A 20 4.09 3.72 0.48
C ALA A 20 2.57 3.46 0.54
N ILE A 21 2.13 2.28 0.99
CA ILE A 21 0.72 1.89 0.96
C ILE A 21 -0.15 2.78 1.86
N PRO A 22 0.20 3.02 3.14
CA PRO A 22 -0.60 3.91 4.00
C PRO A 22 -0.74 5.34 3.45
N GLU A 23 0.34 5.92 2.93
CA GLU A 23 0.32 7.27 2.34
C GLU A 23 -0.56 7.30 1.07
N ALA A 24 -0.41 6.33 0.18
CA ALA A 24 -1.21 6.23 -1.03
C ALA A 24 -2.70 6.02 -0.74
N TYR A 25 -3.03 5.18 0.27
CA TYR A 25 -4.40 4.96 0.71
C TYR A 25 -5.00 6.25 1.25
N TYR A 26 -4.32 6.91 2.20
CA TYR A 26 -4.78 8.17 2.79
C TYR A 26 -5.01 9.26 1.73
N ALA A 27 -4.11 9.40 0.76
CA ALA A 27 -4.27 10.40 -0.29
C ALA A 27 -5.46 10.16 -1.22
N GLN A 28 -5.93 8.91 -1.35
CA GLN A 28 -7.03 8.53 -2.24
C GLN A 28 -8.37 8.40 -1.52
N THR A 29 -8.38 8.05 -0.23
CA THR A 29 -9.61 7.81 0.55
C THR A 29 -9.85 8.86 1.63
N GLY A 30 -8.81 9.58 2.07
CA GLY A 30 -8.83 10.43 3.26
C GLY A 30 -8.78 9.65 4.58
N GLU A 31 -8.71 8.32 4.53
CA GLU A 31 -8.74 7.45 5.70
C GLU A 31 -7.36 6.89 6.04
N ARG A 32 -7.09 6.65 7.32
CA ARG A 32 -5.87 6.01 7.78
C ARG A 32 -6.07 4.51 7.89
N LEU A 33 -5.03 3.76 7.51
CA LEU A 33 -4.97 2.32 7.78
C LEU A 33 -4.54 2.11 9.22
N PHE A 34 -4.87 0.93 9.76
CA PHE A 34 -4.29 0.49 11.03
C PHE A 34 -3.57 -0.84 10.91
N TYR A 35 -2.68 -1.10 11.87
CA TYR A 35 -2.03 -2.38 12.03
C TYR A 35 -1.96 -2.76 13.51
N ALA A 36 -2.21 -4.03 13.81
CA ALA A 36 -2.26 -4.53 15.17
C ALA A 36 -0.92 -5.08 15.67
N ASP A 37 -0.04 -5.47 14.75
CA ASP A 37 1.20 -6.16 15.10
C ASP A 37 2.40 -5.22 15.08
N GLU A 38 2.97 -4.99 16.26
CA GLU A 38 4.10 -4.09 16.42
C GLU A 38 5.44 -4.63 15.89
N ARG A 39 5.49 -5.84 15.32
CA ARG A 39 6.73 -6.41 14.74
C ARG A 39 7.17 -5.72 13.45
N ILE A 40 6.28 -5.03 12.75
CA ILE A 40 6.62 -4.27 11.54
C ILE A 40 7.10 -2.89 11.91
N TRP A 41 8.43 -2.77 11.99
CA TRP A 41 9.10 -1.57 12.47
C TRP A 41 8.80 -0.35 11.59
N VAL A 42 8.73 -0.52 10.26
CA VAL A 42 8.53 0.60 9.33
C VAL A 42 7.19 1.31 9.52
N PHE A 43 6.16 0.60 9.99
CA PHE A 43 4.85 1.20 10.21
C PHE A 43 4.81 2.07 11.45
N LYS A 44 5.68 1.82 12.45
CA LYS A 44 5.79 2.66 13.66
C LYS A 44 6.20 4.09 13.34
N HIS A 45 6.88 4.27 12.22
CA HIS A 45 7.37 5.57 11.75
C HIS A 45 6.53 6.14 10.60
N ASN A 46 5.43 5.48 10.23
CA ASN A 46 4.58 5.93 9.15
C ASN A 46 3.44 6.82 9.70
N PRO A 47 3.39 8.12 9.35
CA PRO A 47 2.39 9.03 9.91
C PRO A 47 0.96 8.77 9.43
N PHE A 48 0.77 7.91 8.41
CA PHE A 48 -0.54 7.54 7.86
C PHE A 48 -1.06 6.20 8.39
N MET A 49 -0.35 5.61 9.36
CA MET A 49 -0.71 4.34 9.99
C MET A 49 -1.11 4.54 11.45
N ASP A 50 -2.15 3.86 11.90
CA ASP A 50 -2.54 3.78 13.32
C ASP A 50 -2.20 2.41 13.90
N PHE A 51 -1.93 2.35 15.21
CA PHE A 51 -1.70 1.10 15.93
C PHE A 51 -2.84 0.82 16.89
N ARG A 52 -3.59 -0.26 16.62
CA ARG A 52 -4.66 -0.73 17.49
C ARG A 52 -5.02 -2.18 17.22
N LEU A 53 -5.68 -2.81 18.20
CA LEU A 53 -6.26 -4.13 18.03
C LEU A 53 -7.46 -4.10 17.05
N PRO A 54 -7.67 -5.17 16.27
CA PRO A 54 -8.82 -5.29 15.37
C PRO A 54 -10.13 -5.44 16.15
N ARG A 55 -11.22 -5.02 15.51
CA ARG A 55 -12.59 -5.20 15.96
C ARG A 55 -13.35 -6.07 14.95
N PRO A 56 -14.45 -6.74 15.37
CA PRO A 56 -15.19 -7.64 14.47
C PRO A 56 -15.75 -6.98 13.20
N ASP A 57 -15.96 -5.66 13.23
CA ASP A 57 -16.49 -4.88 12.11
C ASP A 57 -15.39 -4.28 11.21
N ASP A 58 -14.11 -4.52 11.50
CA ASP A 58 -13.02 -3.98 10.68
C ASP A 58 -12.85 -4.76 9.37
N HIS A 59 -12.35 -4.06 8.34
CA HIS A 59 -12.04 -4.65 7.05
C HIS A 59 -10.57 -5.04 6.97
N GLU A 60 -10.28 -6.19 6.37
CA GLU A 60 -8.91 -6.64 6.15
C GLU A 60 -8.47 -6.36 4.70
N LEU A 61 -7.37 -5.64 4.56
CA LEU A 61 -6.67 -5.41 3.30
C LEU A 61 -5.43 -6.30 3.26
N CYS A 62 -5.60 -7.51 2.73
CA CYS A 62 -4.53 -8.48 2.59
C CYS A 62 -3.60 -8.15 1.42
N LEU A 63 -2.31 -8.06 1.71
CA LEU A 63 -1.29 -7.86 0.69
C LEU A 63 -0.86 -9.20 0.10
N VAL A 64 -0.94 -9.34 -1.22
CA VAL A 64 -0.53 -10.55 -1.94
C VAL A 64 0.55 -10.17 -2.96
N PRO A 65 1.85 -10.31 -2.64
CA PRO A 65 2.94 -9.98 -3.54
C PRO A 65 3.24 -11.18 -4.45
N ASP A 66 2.21 -11.87 -4.95
CA ASP A 66 2.40 -13.08 -5.76
C ASP A 66 2.14 -12.79 -7.24
N ALA A 67 3.24 -12.61 -7.95
CA ALA A 67 3.32 -12.44 -9.40
C ALA A 67 2.79 -13.63 -10.21
N ARG A 68 2.36 -14.74 -9.58
CA ARG A 68 1.79 -15.91 -10.26
C ARG A 68 0.26 -15.90 -10.25
N VAL A 69 -0.37 -14.98 -9.52
CA VAL A 69 -1.82 -14.83 -9.48
C VAL A 69 -2.28 -14.18 -10.78
N GLY A 70 -2.81 -15.01 -11.69
CA GLY A 70 -3.18 -14.60 -13.05
C GLY A 70 -4.02 -13.31 -13.14
N PRO A 71 -5.09 -13.14 -12.32
CA PRO A 71 -5.87 -11.91 -12.29
C PRO A 71 -5.06 -10.65 -11.97
N ASP A 72 -4.10 -10.73 -11.03
CA ASP A 72 -3.33 -9.56 -10.59
C ASP A 72 -2.34 -9.11 -11.66
N ILE A 73 -1.71 -10.08 -12.36
CA ILE A 73 -0.87 -9.82 -13.52
C ILE A 73 -1.68 -9.15 -14.63
N HIS A 74 -2.89 -9.66 -14.90
CA HIS A 74 -3.77 -9.10 -15.92
C HIS A 74 -4.18 -7.66 -15.58
N ASN A 75 -4.57 -7.41 -14.32
CA ASN A 75 -4.93 -6.08 -13.84
C ASN A 75 -3.75 -5.10 -13.97
N TYR A 76 -2.55 -5.53 -13.60
CA TYR A 76 -1.35 -4.72 -13.77
C TYR A 76 -1.07 -4.40 -15.24
N LEU A 77 -1.16 -5.41 -16.12
CA LEU A 77 -0.97 -5.24 -17.57
C LEU A 77 -1.98 -4.25 -18.16
N GLN A 78 -3.26 -4.34 -17.79
CA GLN A 78 -4.28 -3.40 -18.26
C GLN A 78 -4.02 -1.96 -17.78
N ARG A 79 -3.49 -1.81 -16.55
CA ARG A 79 -3.26 -0.50 -15.94
C ARG A 79 -2.00 0.20 -16.45
N TYR A 80 -0.92 -0.53 -16.65
CA TYR A 80 0.40 0.03 -17.00
C TYR A 80 0.87 -0.32 -18.42
N ASN A 81 0.11 -1.14 -19.16
CA ASN A 81 0.48 -1.64 -20.49
C ASN A 81 1.88 -2.29 -20.51
N SER A 82 2.23 -3.02 -19.44
CA SER A 82 3.51 -3.68 -19.26
C SER A 82 3.34 -5.06 -18.62
N THR A 83 4.12 -6.03 -19.08
CA THR A 83 4.25 -7.37 -18.47
C THR A 83 5.39 -7.45 -17.45
N VAL A 84 6.19 -6.39 -17.34
CA VAL A 84 7.29 -6.25 -16.37
C VAL A 84 6.84 -5.30 -15.27
N PHE A 85 6.99 -5.73 -14.01
CA PHE A 85 6.67 -4.90 -12.85
C PHE A 85 7.81 -3.92 -12.57
N GLY A 86 7.47 -2.64 -12.42
CA GLY A 86 8.46 -1.60 -12.07
C GLY A 86 9.00 -1.74 -10.64
N SER A 87 8.19 -2.24 -9.72
CA SER A 87 8.59 -2.57 -8.33
C SER A 87 7.53 -3.42 -7.63
N GLN A 88 7.89 -4.08 -6.53
CA GLN A 88 6.95 -4.77 -5.63
C GLN A 88 5.90 -3.80 -5.07
N THR A 89 6.31 -2.59 -4.69
CA THR A 89 5.42 -1.54 -4.20
C THR A 89 4.35 -1.17 -5.22
N GLU A 90 4.75 -0.93 -6.48
CA GLU A 90 3.83 -0.56 -7.54
C GLU A 90 2.85 -1.69 -7.88
N PHE A 91 3.34 -2.94 -7.88
CA PHE A 91 2.50 -4.11 -8.08
C PHE A 91 1.45 -4.24 -6.96
N LEU A 92 1.86 -4.11 -5.69
CA LEU A 92 0.94 -4.17 -4.55
C LEU A 92 -0.09 -3.04 -4.56
N LEU A 93 0.33 -1.80 -4.86
CA LEU A 93 -0.58 -0.68 -5.00
C LEU A 93 -1.61 -0.93 -6.11
N SER A 94 -1.17 -1.48 -7.25
CA SER A 94 -2.06 -1.84 -8.36
C SER A 94 -3.11 -2.86 -7.94
N GLY A 95 -2.72 -3.91 -7.22
CA GLY A 95 -3.63 -4.94 -6.71
C GLY A 95 -4.68 -4.39 -5.74
N LEU A 96 -4.33 -3.38 -4.96
CA LEU A 96 -5.26 -2.65 -4.08
C LEU A 96 -6.08 -1.58 -4.81
N GLY A 97 -5.91 -1.41 -6.12
CA GLY A 97 -6.51 -0.32 -6.89
C GLY A 97 -5.84 1.05 -6.69
N LEU A 98 -4.88 1.17 -5.77
CA LEU A 98 -4.21 2.41 -5.39
C LEU A 98 -3.15 2.87 -6.41
N ARG A 99 -2.92 4.19 -6.49
CA ARG A 99 -1.82 4.80 -7.26
C ARG A 99 -0.66 5.19 -6.36
N ALA A 100 0.57 5.02 -6.85
CA ALA A 100 1.72 5.67 -6.23
C ALA A 100 1.59 7.19 -6.39
N LEU A 101 2.00 7.93 -5.36
CA LEU A 101 2.00 9.39 -5.39
C LEU A 101 3.14 9.89 -6.28
N ASN A 102 2.80 10.59 -7.36
CA ASN A 102 3.77 11.26 -8.21
C ASN A 102 4.05 12.67 -7.67
N LYS A 103 5.02 12.82 -6.77
CA LYS A 103 5.41 14.10 -6.17
C LYS A 103 5.99 15.12 -7.17
N MET A 104 6.18 14.74 -8.45
CA MET A 104 6.65 15.66 -9.50
C MET A 104 5.60 16.69 -9.95
N ASN A 105 4.30 16.48 -9.71
CA ASN A 105 3.25 17.44 -10.10
C ASN A 105 2.91 18.49 -9.05
N GLU A 106 3.37 18.34 -7.80
CA GLU A 106 3.02 19.29 -6.72
C GLU A 106 3.90 20.55 -6.70
N ARG A 107 5.10 20.50 -7.29
CA ARG A 107 5.97 21.69 -7.40
C ARG A 107 5.53 22.69 -8.48
N ALA A 108 4.62 22.31 -9.37
CA ALA A 108 4.16 23.18 -10.46
C ALA A 108 3.04 24.15 -10.05
N VAL A 109 2.42 23.97 -8.88
CA VAL A 109 1.21 24.72 -8.47
C VAL A 109 1.51 25.80 -7.41
N ASN A 110 2.75 25.98 -6.98
CA ASN A 110 3.07 27.03 -6.01
C ASN A 110 4.44 27.68 -6.28
N PRO A 111 4.53 28.60 -7.26
CA PRO A 111 5.64 29.53 -7.31
C PRO A 111 5.40 30.55 -6.19
N ARG A 112 6.13 30.41 -5.07
CA ARG A 112 6.41 31.55 -4.22
C ARG A 112 7.37 32.49 -4.95
#